data_AF-A0A0W1RAH5-F1
#
_entry.id   AF-A0A0W1RAH5-F1
#
_cell.length_a   1.000
_cell.length_b   1.000
_cell.length_c   1.000
_cell.angle_alpha   90.00
_cell.angle_beta   90.00
_cell.angle_gamma   90.00
#
_symmetry.space_group_name_H-M   'P 1'
#
loop_
_entity.id
_entity.type
_entity.pdbx_description
1 polymer ?
#
loop_
_entity_poly.entity_id
_entity_poly.type
_entity_poly.pdbx_seq_one_letter_code
_entity_poly.pdbx_strand_id
1 'polypeptide(L)'
;MNDDRRRNTILELGRIREPLHATGFGLGALLAGVHLWLGTETGLTTFYVVGAVYVAGLAVYLTTYWRPVGYLVAIVHTLALGVVWLLGGRAFFDVGVATGVLALSFVVVSGYLFAADSGLTAAAHGP
;
A
#
# COMPACT_ATOMS: atom_id res chain seq x y z
N MET A 1 -23.62 -18.94 -19.48
CA MET A 1 -22.72 -19.07 -18.31
C MET A 1 -23.59 -19.28 -17.09
N ASN A 2 -23.45 -20.41 -16.37
CA ASN A 2 -24.37 -20.81 -15.30
C ASN A 2 -24.27 -19.90 -14.06
N ASP A 3 -25.41 -19.56 -13.45
CA ASP A 3 -25.52 -18.61 -12.32
C ASP A 3 -24.70 -19.06 -11.10
N ASP A 4 -24.60 -20.37 -10.87
CA ASP A 4 -23.76 -20.96 -9.83
C ASP A 4 -22.26 -20.68 -10.03
N ARG A 5 -21.77 -20.61 -11.28
CA ARG A 5 -20.37 -20.29 -11.56
C ARG A 5 -20.08 -18.83 -11.19
N ARG A 6 -20.98 -17.89 -11.55
CA ARG A 6 -20.85 -16.47 -11.17
C ARG A 6 -20.87 -16.30 -9.65
N ARG A 7 -21.80 -16.96 -8.96
CA ARG A 7 -21.92 -16.89 -7.50
C ARG A 7 -20.67 -17.41 -6.80
N ASN A 8 -20.11 -18.53 -7.26
CA ASN A 8 -18.87 -19.09 -6.70
C ASN A 8 -17.67 -18.16 -6.91
N THR A 9 -17.51 -17.56 -8.11
CA THR A 9 -16.43 -16.61 -8.37
C THR A 9 -16.52 -15.36 -7.48
N ILE A 10 -17.72 -14.81 -7.25
CA ILE A 10 -17.90 -13.64 -6.37
C ILE A 10 -17.50 -13.97 -4.93
N LEU A 11 -17.89 -15.14 -4.43
CA LEU A 11 -17.55 -15.57 -3.07
C LEU A 11 -16.04 -15.80 -2.90
N GLU A 12 -15.37 -16.38 -3.89
CA GLU A 12 -13.92 -16.58 -3.84
C GLU A 12 -13.16 -15.25 -3.91
N LEU A 13 -13.59 -14.30 -4.75
CA LEU A 13 -12.99 -12.98 -4.81
C LEU A 13 -13.14 -12.22 -3.49
N GLY A 14 -14.31 -12.28 -2.85
CA GLY A 14 -14.53 -11.69 -1.53
C GLY A 14 -13.59 -12.24 -0.47
N ARG A 15 -13.42 -13.58 -0.45
CA ARG A 15 -12.55 -14.29 0.49
C ARG A 15 -11.07 -13.88 0.38
N ILE A 16 -10.60 -13.58 -0.83
CA ILE A 16 -9.20 -13.20 -1.05
C ILE A 16 -8.97 -11.70 -0.77
N ARG A 17 -9.95 -10.85 -1.04
CA ARG A 17 -9.82 -9.39 -0.88
C ARG A 17 -9.74 -8.94 0.57
N GLU A 18 -10.53 -9.54 1.46
CA GLU A 18 -10.53 -9.20 2.89
C GLU A 18 -9.14 -9.30 3.55
N PRO A 19 -8.40 -10.42 3.45
CA PRO A 19 -7.07 -10.50 4.03
C PRO A 19 -6.07 -9.57 3.34
N LEU A 20 -6.26 -9.25 2.06
CA LEU A 20 -5.40 -8.30 1.35
C LEU A 20 -5.60 -6.86 1.83
N HIS A 21 -6.83 -6.44 2.12
CA HIS A 21 -7.10 -5.16 2.76
C HIS A 21 -6.41 -5.04 4.13
N ALA A 22 -6.48 -6.10 4.94
CA ALA A 22 -5.79 -6.17 6.24
C ALA A 22 -4.26 -6.15 6.06
N THR A 23 -3.74 -6.87 5.06
CA THR A 23 -2.31 -6.90 4.74
C THR A 23 -1.80 -5.54 4.31
N GLY A 24 -2.50 -4.86 3.40
CA GLY A 24 -2.16 -3.51 2.96
C GLY A 24 -2.17 -2.51 4.11
N PHE A 25 -3.21 -2.56 4.97
CA PHE A 25 -3.29 -1.73 6.16
C PHE A 25 -2.11 -1.99 7.12
N GLY A 26 -1.82 -3.26 7.41
CA GLY A 26 -0.71 -3.65 8.28
C GLY A 26 0.65 -3.21 7.75
N LEU A 27 0.90 -3.38 6.45
CA LEU A 27 2.12 -2.91 5.79
C LEU A 27 2.26 -1.38 5.84
N GLY A 28 1.17 -0.64 5.59
CA GLY A 28 1.14 0.82 5.73
C GLY A 28 1.41 1.27 7.16
N ALA A 29 0.85 0.58 8.16
CA ALA A 29 1.10 0.87 9.57
C ALA A 29 2.55 0.57 9.99
N LEU A 30 3.13 -0.53 9.50
CA LEU A 30 4.54 -0.85 9.71
C LEU A 30 5.46 0.21 9.08
N LEU A 31 5.18 0.62 7.84
CA LEU A 31 5.94 1.68 7.18
C LEU A 31 5.83 3.01 7.94
N ALA A 32 4.64 3.38 8.42
CA ALA A 32 4.46 4.54 9.28
C ALA A 32 5.33 4.44 10.54
N GLY A 33 5.25 3.31 11.26
CA GLY A 33 6.00 3.07 12.49
C GLY A 33 7.50 3.15 12.29
N VAL A 34 8.04 2.53 11.25
CA VAL A 34 9.49 2.57 10.95
C VAL A 34 9.95 3.99 10.66
N HIS A 35 9.20 4.77 9.87
CA HIS A 35 9.59 6.16 9.60
C HIS A 35 9.50 7.03 10.85
N LEU A 36 8.48 6.88 11.69
CA LEU A 36 8.40 7.63 12.94
C LEU A 36 9.55 7.26 13.89
N TRP A 37 9.88 5.97 14.01
CA TRP A 37 11.03 5.51 14.81
C TRP A 37 12.36 6.05 14.26
N LEU A 38 12.57 6.04 12.95
CA LEU A 38 13.76 6.67 12.34
C LEU A 38 13.82 8.17 12.62
N GLY A 39 12.67 8.85 12.68
CA GLY A 39 12.59 10.23 13.14
C GLY A 39 13.11 10.41 14.57
N THR A 40 12.77 9.49 15.48
CA THR A 40 13.25 9.53 16.88
C THR A 40 14.74 9.24 16.99
N GLU A 41 15.27 8.29 16.21
CA GLU A 41 16.69 7.92 16.26
C GLU A 41 17.60 8.96 15.60
N THR A 42 17.16 9.57 14.50
CA THR A 42 18.01 10.48 13.70
C THR A 42 17.77 11.96 13.99
N GLY A 43 16.64 12.31 14.60
CA GLY A 43 16.20 13.70 14.79
C GLY A 43 15.81 14.42 13.50
N LEU A 44 15.78 13.75 12.35
CA LEU A 44 15.47 14.37 11.06
C LEU A 44 13.97 14.50 10.84
N THR A 45 13.50 15.73 10.65
CA THR A 45 12.09 16.06 10.41
C THR A 45 11.47 15.31 9.23
N THR A 46 12.25 15.02 8.19
CA THR A 46 11.80 14.26 7.02
C THR A 46 11.15 12.93 7.38
N PHE A 47 11.73 12.19 8.32
CA PHE A 47 11.20 10.89 8.71
C PHE A 47 9.86 11.00 9.44
N TYR A 48 9.69 11.99 10.30
CA TYR A 48 8.41 12.28 10.94
C TYR A 48 7.33 12.65 9.91
N VAL A 49 7.68 13.49 8.93
CA VAL A 49 6.76 13.89 7.86
C VAL A 49 6.30 12.68 7.06
N VAL A 50 7.22 11.81 6.65
CA VAL A 50 6.87 10.58 5.91
C VAL A 50 5.97 9.66 6.75
N GLY A 51 6.34 9.42 8.01
CA GLY A 51 5.52 8.63 8.92
C GLY A 51 4.11 9.20 9.09
N ALA A 52 3.99 10.51 9.26
CA ALA A 52 2.71 11.20 9.38
C ALA A 52 1.85 11.09 8.12
N VAL A 53 2.45 11.14 6.93
CA VAL A 53 1.74 10.94 5.65
C VAL A 53 1.15 9.53 5.55
N TYR A 54 1.90 8.49 5.94
CA TYR A 54 1.35 7.13 6.00
C TYR A 54 0.20 7.03 7.01
N VAL A 55 0.31 7.63 8.19
CA VAL A 55 -0.78 7.66 9.19
C VAL A 55 -2.03 8.34 8.62
N ALA A 56 -1.86 9.49 7.95
CA ALA A 56 -2.96 10.17 7.29
C ALA A 56 -3.60 9.31 6.19
N GLY A 57 -2.78 8.61 5.39
CA GLY A 57 -3.25 7.65 4.40
C GLY A 57 -4.09 6.51 4.99
N LEU A 58 -3.67 5.96 6.13
CA LEU A 58 -4.43 4.93 6.86
C LEU A 58 -5.75 5.48 7.39
N ALA A 59 -5.77 6.70 7.92
CA ALA A 59 -7.00 7.34 8.37
C ALA A 59 -7.99 7.55 7.21
N VAL A 60 -7.51 8.01 6.05
CA VAL A 60 -8.33 8.12 4.83
C VAL A 60 -8.84 6.75 4.38
N TYR A 61 -8.00 5.72 4.44
CA TYR A 61 -8.36 4.36 4.04
C TYR A 61 -9.55 3.79 4.83
N LEU A 62 -9.66 4.12 6.13
CA LEU A 62 -10.77 3.71 6.98
C LEU A 62 -12.13 4.29 6.53
N THR A 63 -12.14 5.40 5.79
CA THR A 63 -13.38 6.03 5.30
C THR A 63 -14.05 5.25 4.17
N THR A 64 -13.33 4.31 3.52
CA THR A 64 -13.75 3.49 2.37
C THR A 64 -14.10 4.24 1.08
N TYR A 65 -14.52 5.50 1.16
CA TYR A 65 -15.02 6.31 0.03
C TYR A 65 -13.97 6.54 -1.06
N TRP A 66 -12.71 6.71 -0.66
CA TRP A 66 -11.61 7.06 -1.56
C TRP A 66 -10.68 5.88 -1.88
N ARG A 67 -11.09 4.64 -1.63
CA ARG A 67 -10.20 3.46 -1.67
C ARG A 67 -9.34 3.36 -2.94
N PRO A 68 -9.90 3.38 -4.17
CA PRO A 68 -9.08 3.27 -5.39
C PRO A 68 -8.05 4.40 -5.50
N VAL A 69 -8.48 5.64 -5.27
CA VAL A 69 -7.59 6.81 -5.32
C VAL A 69 -6.52 6.72 -4.24
N GLY A 70 -6.90 6.29 -3.04
CA GLY A 70 -6.00 6.09 -1.90
C GLY A 70 -4.90 5.09 -2.19
N TYR A 71 -5.21 3.96 -2.83
CA TYR A 71 -4.18 3.00 -3.25
C TYR A 71 -3.19 3.60 -4.24
N LEU A 72 -3.67 4.36 -5.23
CA LEU A 72 -2.82 4.96 -6.25
C LEU A 72 -1.89 6.02 -5.64
N VAL A 73 -2.43 6.88 -4.76
CA VAL A 73 -1.64 7.84 -3.99
C VAL A 73 -0.59 7.13 -3.15
N ALA A 74 -0.96 6.04 -2.47
CA ALA A 74 -0.05 5.26 -1.65
C ALA A 74 1.09 4.64 -2.47
N ILE A 75 0.79 4.10 -3.66
CA ILE A 75 1.80 3.59 -4.60
C ILE A 75 2.75 4.70 -5.04
N VAL A 76 2.23 5.82 -5.55
CA VAL A 76 3.03 6.93 -6.05
C VAL A 76 3.94 7.49 -4.96
N HIS A 77 3.38 7.69 -3.75
CA HIS A 77 4.15 8.16 -2.60
C HIS A 77 5.29 7.20 -2.23
N THR A 78 4.99 5.90 -2.16
CA THR A 78 5.98 4.87 -1.81
C THR A 78 7.09 4.76 -2.86
N LEU A 79 6.75 4.82 -4.15
CA LEU A 79 7.73 4.79 -5.24
C LEU A 79 8.60 6.05 -5.27
N ALA A 80 8.01 7.23 -5.06
CA ALA A 80 8.75 8.48 -4.99
C ALA A 80 9.78 8.45 -3.84
N LEU A 81 9.39 7.95 -2.67
CA LEU A 81 10.32 7.71 -1.56
C LEU A 81 11.41 6.73 -1.95
N GLY A 82 11.06 5.61 -2.58
CA GLY A 82 12.04 4.63 -3.06
C GLY A 82 13.12 5.27 -3.95
N VAL A 83 12.73 6.15 -4.87
CA VAL A 83 13.67 6.90 -5.73
C VAL A 83 14.55 7.83 -4.90
N VAL A 84 13.96 8.64 -4.00
CA VAL A 84 14.72 9.56 -3.14
C VAL A 84 15.75 8.81 -2.30
N TRP A 85 15.37 7.67 -1.72
CA TRP A 85 16.25 6.85 -0.88
C TRP A 85 17.33 6.14 -1.68
N LEU A 86 17.01 5.61 -2.87
CA LEU A 86 17.99 4.98 -3.75
C LEU A 86 19.11 5.97 -4.14
N LEU A 87 18.77 7.24 -4.31
CA LEU A 87 19.71 8.31 -4.65
C LEU A 87 20.39 8.93 -3.41
N GLY A 88 19.81 8.77 -2.22
CA GLY A 88 20.25 9.39 -0.96
C GLY A 88 21.44 8.73 -0.25
N GLY A 89 21.89 7.54 -0.69
CA GLY A 89 23.09 6.88 -0.17
C GLY A 89 22.87 5.84 0.95
N ARG A 90 23.97 5.34 1.54
CA ARG A 90 24.03 4.07 2.30
C ARG A 90 23.93 4.16 3.83
N ALA A 91 23.61 5.32 4.41
CA ALA A 91 23.72 5.54 5.85
C ALA A 91 22.93 4.53 6.72
N PHE A 92 21.93 3.85 6.16
CA PHE A 92 21.13 2.83 6.83
C PHE A 92 20.83 1.64 5.92
N PHE A 93 21.87 1.00 5.35
CA PHE A 93 21.69 -0.05 4.34
C PHE A 93 20.73 -1.18 4.79
N ASP A 94 20.92 -1.75 5.99
CA ASP A 94 20.08 -2.86 6.46
C ASP A 94 18.63 -2.44 6.70
N VAL A 95 18.41 -1.27 7.31
CA VAL A 95 17.07 -0.70 7.51
C VAL A 95 16.43 -0.35 6.18
N GLY A 96 17.22 0.12 5.20
CA GLY A 96 16.80 0.45 3.86
C GLY A 96 16.38 -0.78 3.05
N VAL A 97 17.08 -1.91 3.18
CA VAL A 97 16.67 -3.18 2.58
C VAL A 97 15.35 -3.66 3.21
N ALA A 98 15.25 -3.64 4.53
CA ALA A 98 14.03 -4.06 5.23
C ALA A 98 12.81 -3.19 4.86
N THR A 99 12.96 -1.87 4.89
CA THR A 99 11.89 -0.94 4.46
C THR A 99 11.61 -1.06 2.96
N GLY A 100 12.61 -1.34 2.13
CA GLY A 100 12.44 -1.60 0.71
C GLY A 100 11.57 -2.83 0.42
N VAL A 101 11.79 -3.93 1.14
CA VAL A 101 10.94 -5.14 1.03
C VAL A 101 9.51 -4.83 1.45
N LEU A 102 9.31 -4.16 2.60
CA LEU A 102 7.99 -3.75 3.07
C LEU A 102 7.28 -2.83 2.06
N ALA A 103 8.00 -1.85 1.52
CA ALA A 103 7.51 -0.91 0.52
C ALA A 103 7.09 -1.63 -0.77
N LEU A 104 7.90 -2.58 -1.24
CA LEU A 104 7.57 -3.35 -2.44
C LEU A 104 6.33 -4.22 -2.22
N SER A 105 6.24 -4.93 -1.09
CA SER A 105 5.04 -5.69 -0.73
C SER A 105 3.81 -4.79 -0.65
N PHE A 106 3.95 -3.60 -0.08
CA PHE A 106 2.87 -2.63 0.03
C PHE A 106 2.40 -2.12 -1.34
N VAL A 107 3.33 -1.83 -2.26
CA VAL A 107 3.03 -1.44 -3.64
C VAL A 107 2.29 -2.55 -4.38
N VAL A 108 2.75 -3.80 -4.26
CA VAL A 108 2.12 -4.95 -4.92
C VAL A 108 0.68 -5.15 -4.42
N VAL A 109 0.48 -5.15 -3.10
CA VAL A 109 -0.85 -5.31 -2.50
C VAL A 109 -1.78 -4.15 -2.88
N SER A 110 -1.29 -2.91 -2.80
CA SER A 110 -2.06 -1.73 -3.17
C SER A 110 -2.41 -1.71 -4.66
N GLY A 111 -1.49 -2.14 -5.53
CA GLY A 111 -1.71 -2.23 -6.96
C GLY A 111 -2.78 -3.27 -7.31
N TYR A 112 -2.76 -4.43 -6.64
CA TYR A 112 -3.81 -5.42 -6.78
C TYR A 112 -5.17 -4.89 -6.34
N LEU A 113 -5.24 -4.29 -5.14
CA LEU A 113 -6.49 -3.72 -4.62
C LEU A 113 -7.01 -2.57 -5.50
N PHE A 114 -6.12 -1.74 -6.05
CA PHE A 114 -6.47 -0.72 -7.03
C PHE A 114 -7.14 -1.33 -8.25
N ALA A 115 -6.52 -2.31 -8.90
CA ALA A 115 -7.09 -2.96 -10.09
C ALA A 115 -8.42 -3.69 -9.80
N ALA A 116 -8.56 -4.21 -8.58
CA ALA A 116 -9.74 -4.94 -8.11
C ALA A 116 -10.93 -4.02 -7.76
N ASP A 117 -10.66 -2.83 -7.22
CA ASP A 117 -11.69 -1.89 -6.73
C ASP A 117 -12.02 -0.78 -7.76
N SER A 118 -11.13 -0.52 -8.72
CA SER A 118 -11.36 0.44 -9.82
C SER A 118 -12.16 -0.13 -11.00
N GLY A 119 -12.42 -1.44 -11.03
CA GLY A 119 -13.09 -2.09 -12.16
C GLY A 119 -12.20 -2.28 -13.42
N LEU A 120 -10.90 -1.94 -13.36
CA LEU A 120 -9.95 -2.14 -14.47
C LEU A 120 -9.88 -3.59 -14.96
N THR A 121 -10.09 -4.56 -14.07
CA THR A 121 -10.15 -5.98 -14.39
C THR A 121 -11.39 -6.37 -15.20
N ALA A 122 -12.51 -5.66 -15.06
CA ALA A 122 -13.72 -5.88 -15.87
C ALA A 122 -13.60 -5.29 -17.28
N ALA A 123 -12.85 -4.19 -17.44
CA ALA A 123 -12.62 -3.55 -18.74
C ALA A 123 -11.65 -4.34 -19.64
N ALA A 124 -10.70 -5.09 -19.05
CA ALA A 124 -9.67 -5.83 -19.77
C ALA A 124 -10.16 -7.16 -20.40
N HIS A 125 -11.38 -7.62 -20.11
CA HIS A 125 -11.90 -8.91 -20.58
C HIS A 125 -13.09 -8.82 -21.54
N GLY A 126 -13.52 -7.61 -21.92
CA GLY A 126 -14.65 -7.39 -22.82
C GLY A 126 -16.01 -7.79 -22.22
N PRO A 127 -17.11 -7.14 -22.62
CA PRO A 127 -18.46 -7.54 -22.23
C PRO A 127 -18.85 -8.94 -22.75
#